data_AF-A0A933GWB2-F1
#
_entry.id   AF-A0A933GWB2-F1
#
_cell.length_a   1.000
_cell.length_b   1.000
_cell.length_c   1.000
_cell.angle_alpha   90.00
_cell.angle_beta   90.00
_cell.angle_gamma   90.00
#
_symmetry.space_group_name_H-M   'P 1'
#
loop_
_entity.id
_entity.type
_entity.pdbx_description
1 polymer ?
#
loop_
_entity_poly.entity_id
_entity_poly.type
_entity_poly.pdbx_seq_one_letter_code
_entity_poly.pdbx_strand_id
1 'polypeptide(L)'
;MAELTFDIERIPSLEKAALVKVTGAIDTKTVVGFQDRLDELQKEGYLKFILDMEGIKYVNSTGLGALVNVADNLETSGGGMVLVKIHPKVKVVFDMLGLNAFFKIYKNEQEALDHFKGKGAPAQAAAPAKAWGATAPTPPPKSAPARAPASSAGPTRAATPPPAAPARAETPPPAAPAPIQAKSQPIAGDPGAFSVVCAQCNVNLTLRKPGSYKCPRCSSFFRLAKDGLVQFFKRKSAPVLKMTLACTDECREGLAEFLGVIARRIGFEDAAVRQLKTAVGETCNEIVEKAYDNQPHLTYNVMISASSTNIKIQFADYGKFIQTSGNSVFVAAKKAMDTFEHKKHPKGGNVISMSKQV
;
A
#
# COMPACT_ATOMS: atom_id res chain seq x y z
N MET A 1 17.26 19.89 12.12
CA MET A 1 15.94 19.34 11.78
C MET A 1 15.68 19.68 10.32
N ALA A 2 15.09 18.80 9.51
CA ALA A 2 14.82 19.14 8.11
C ALA A 2 13.59 20.05 8.07
N GLU A 3 13.81 21.36 8.00
CA GLU A 3 12.75 22.37 7.90
C GLU A 3 12.32 22.49 6.43
N LEU A 4 11.01 22.50 6.20
CA LEU A 4 10.45 22.99 4.95
C LEU A 4 10.46 24.51 5.01
N THR A 5 11.02 25.15 4.01
CA THR A 5 10.99 26.60 3.87
C THR A 5 10.17 27.00 2.66
N PHE A 6 9.44 28.10 2.80
CA PHE A 6 8.56 28.67 1.79
C PHE A 6 9.01 30.08 1.49
N ASP A 7 9.22 30.37 0.21
CA ASP A 7 9.37 31.72 -0.31
C ASP A 7 8.19 32.00 -1.24
N ILE A 8 7.41 33.02 -0.91
CA ILE A 8 6.09 33.27 -1.50
C ILE A 8 6.09 34.64 -2.12
N GLU A 9 5.92 34.67 -3.44
CA GLU A 9 5.89 35.88 -4.23
C GLU A 9 4.51 36.03 -4.88
N ARG A 10 3.86 37.17 -4.64
CA ARG A 10 2.63 37.50 -5.36
C ARG A 10 2.95 37.77 -6.82
N ILE A 11 2.14 37.25 -7.72
CA ILE A 11 2.30 37.45 -9.17
C ILE A 11 1.47 38.67 -9.59
N PRO A 12 2.07 39.83 -9.94
CA PRO A 12 1.29 41.04 -10.23
C PRO A 12 0.46 40.92 -11.51
N SER A 13 0.90 40.07 -12.45
CA SER A 13 0.27 39.89 -13.76
C SER A 13 -0.91 38.92 -13.77
N LEU A 14 -1.29 38.36 -12.61
CA LEU A 14 -2.41 37.43 -12.45
C LEU A 14 -3.15 37.68 -11.14
N GLU A 15 -4.47 37.82 -11.21
CA GLU A 15 -5.29 37.92 -10.00
C GLU A 15 -5.28 36.61 -9.20
N LYS A 16 -5.23 36.76 -7.88
CA LYS A 16 -5.26 35.66 -6.91
C LYS A 16 -4.20 34.59 -7.17
N ALA A 17 -3.02 34.99 -7.66
CA ALA A 17 -1.94 34.07 -8.00
C ALA A 17 -0.67 34.30 -7.17
N ALA A 18 -0.05 33.20 -6.75
CA ALA A 18 1.20 33.18 -6.00
C ALA A 18 2.20 32.20 -6.63
N LEU A 19 3.45 32.63 -6.70
CA LEU A 19 4.60 31.76 -6.90
C LEU A 19 5.06 31.29 -5.53
N VAL A 20 5.07 29.97 -5.33
CA VAL A 20 5.42 29.33 -4.06
C VAL A 20 6.65 28.48 -4.29
N LYS A 21 7.80 28.95 -3.84
CA LYS A 21 9.06 28.22 -3.88
C LYS A 21 9.20 27.41 -2.61
N VAL A 22 9.35 26.09 -2.75
CA VAL A 22 9.44 25.19 -1.61
C VAL A 22 10.80 24.51 -1.61
N THR A 23 11.49 24.58 -0.48
CA THR A 23 12.79 23.92 -0.31
C THR A 23 12.74 22.94 0.86
N GLY A 24 13.33 21.76 0.66
CA GLY A 24 13.44 20.72 1.68
C GLY A 24 12.94 19.37 1.21
N ALA A 25 12.18 18.70 2.06
CA ALA A 25 11.59 17.39 1.80
C ALA A 25 10.14 17.35 2.26
N ILE A 26 9.25 16.77 1.44
CA ILE A 26 7.85 16.58 1.78
C ILE A 26 7.66 15.12 2.22
N ASP A 27 7.62 14.90 3.53
CA ASP A 27 7.48 13.59 4.13
C ASP A 27 6.45 13.58 5.26
N THR A 28 6.28 12.45 5.96
CA THR A 28 5.29 12.30 7.02
C THR A 28 5.46 13.29 8.19
N LYS A 29 6.63 13.89 8.38
CA LYS A 29 6.89 14.88 9.42
C LYS A 29 6.56 16.29 8.96
N THR A 30 6.80 16.60 7.69
CA THR A 30 6.71 17.95 7.15
C THR A 30 5.41 18.21 6.37
N VAL A 31 4.66 17.16 6.03
CA VAL A 31 3.44 17.24 5.22
C VAL A 31 2.34 18.09 5.86
N VAL A 32 2.18 18.06 7.18
CA VAL A 32 1.16 18.86 7.88
C VAL A 32 1.46 20.35 7.70
N GLY A 33 2.70 20.78 7.99
CA GLY A 33 3.10 22.17 7.79
C GLY A 33 3.08 22.61 6.31
N PHE A 34 3.30 21.69 5.38
CA PHE A 34 3.12 21.96 3.95
C PHE A 34 1.66 22.25 3.60
N GLN A 35 0.73 21.43 4.07
CA GLN A 35 -0.70 21.63 3.84
C GLN A 35 -1.20 22.90 4.53
N ASP A 36 -0.89 23.09 5.81
CA ASP A 36 -1.29 24.26 6.58
C ASP A 36 -0.86 25.56 5.89
N ARG A 37 0.38 25.61 5.38
CA ARG A 37 0.89 26.82 4.72
C ARG A 37 0.17 27.12 3.39
N LEU A 38 -0.19 26.10 2.62
CA LEU A 38 -0.92 26.30 1.37
C LEU A 38 -2.40 26.65 1.63
N ASP A 39 -3.00 26.08 2.67
CA ASP A 39 -4.35 26.43 3.12
C ASP A 39 -4.41 27.87 3.66
N GLU A 40 -3.37 28.33 4.36
CA GLU A 40 -3.23 29.74 4.76
C GLU A 40 -3.23 30.68 3.55
N LEU A 41 -2.41 30.38 2.53
CA LEU A 41 -2.39 31.17 1.30
C LEU A 41 -3.74 31.18 0.59
N GLN A 42 -4.46 30.07 0.63
CA GLN A 42 -5.82 30.00 0.07
C GLN A 42 -6.79 30.91 0.85
N LYS A 43 -6.70 30.93 2.18
CA LYS A 43 -7.48 31.85 3.04
C LYS A 43 -7.10 33.31 2.84
N GLU A 44 -5.85 33.60 2.50
CA GLU A 44 -5.39 34.94 2.08
C GLU A 44 -5.94 35.36 0.70
N GLY A 45 -6.63 34.45 -0.01
CA GLY A 45 -7.33 34.72 -1.26
C GLY A 45 -6.57 34.32 -2.52
N TYR A 46 -5.42 33.65 -2.39
CA TYR A 46 -4.70 33.08 -3.53
C TYR A 46 -5.36 31.76 -3.96
N LEU A 47 -5.79 31.68 -5.22
CA LEU A 47 -6.45 30.49 -5.79
C LEU A 47 -5.60 29.83 -6.89
N LYS A 48 -4.57 30.51 -7.40
CA LYS A 48 -3.69 30.02 -8.47
C LYS A 48 -2.27 29.88 -7.96
N PHE A 49 -1.76 28.66 -7.85
CA PHE A 49 -0.40 28.42 -7.36
C PHE A 49 0.51 27.97 -8.49
N ILE A 50 1.65 28.65 -8.63
CA ILE A 50 2.81 28.15 -9.36
C ILE A 50 3.77 27.60 -8.30
N LEU A 51 3.85 26.28 -8.17
CA LEU A 51 4.68 25.62 -7.17
C LEU A 51 6.05 25.29 -7.78
N ASP A 52 7.09 26.00 -7.33
CA ASP A 52 8.47 25.70 -7.71
C ASP A 52 9.02 24.59 -6.82
N MET A 53 9.32 23.45 -7.46
CA MET A 53 9.75 22.22 -6.82
C MET A 53 11.25 21.94 -6.96
N GLU A 54 12.05 22.92 -7.40
CA GLU A 54 13.50 22.74 -7.59
C GLU A 54 14.21 22.40 -6.26
N GLY A 55 13.77 23.04 -5.18
CA GLY A 55 14.28 22.83 -3.83
C GLY A 55 13.81 21.54 -3.16
N ILE A 56 12.87 20.79 -3.76
CA ILE A 56 12.30 19.56 -3.18
C ILE A 56 13.12 18.36 -3.62
N LYS A 57 13.99 17.90 -2.72
CA LYS A 57 14.93 16.80 -3.00
C LYS A 57 14.33 15.42 -2.76
N TYR A 58 13.23 15.34 -2.02
CA TYR A 58 12.58 14.10 -1.63
C TYR A 58 11.08 14.30 -1.37
N VAL A 59 10.27 13.35 -1.85
CA VAL A 59 8.84 13.26 -1.56
C VAL A 59 8.47 11.79 -1.30
N ASN A 60 7.66 11.52 -0.28
CA ASN A 60 7.13 10.18 0.00
C ASN A 60 5.64 10.05 -0.41
N SER A 61 5.04 8.88 -0.20
CA SER A 61 3.64 8.63 -0.57
C SER A 61 2.64 9.59 0.08
N THR A 62 2.87 9.98 1.34
CA THR A 62 2.01 10.94 2.04
C THR A 62 2.17 12.34 1.46
N GLY A 63 3.39 12.76 1.13
CA GLY A 63 3.65 14.04 0.47
C GLY A 63 3.05 14.14 -0.93
N LEU A 64 3.10 13.05 -1.71
CA LEU A 64 2.43 12.98 -3.01
C LEU A 64 0.92 13.10 -2.87
N GLY A 65 0.31 12.38 -1.91
CA GLY A 65 -1.12 12.51 -1.62
C GLY A 65 -1.51 13.95 -1.22
N ALA A 66 -0.67 14.62 -0.42
CA ALA A 66 -0.90 16.01 -0.06
C ALA A 66 -0.84 16.95 -1.26
N LEU A 67 0.10 16.76 -2.19
CA LEU A 67 0.16 17.54 -3.44
C LEU A 67 -1.10 17.37 -4.28
N VAL A 68 -1.61 16.13 -4.40
CA VAL A 68 -2.86 15.86 -5.13
C VAL A 68 -4.04 16.55 -4.46
N ASN A 69 -4.19 16.39 -3.15
CA ASN A 69 -5.29 17.01 -2.40
C ASN A 69 -5.30 18.54 -2.53
N VAL A 70 -4.13 19.18 -2.47
CA VAL A 70 -4.04 20.64 -2.64
C VAL A 70 -4.42 21.04 -4.07
N ALA A 71 -3.98 20.30 -5.09
CA ALA A 71 -4.37 20.56 -6.47
C ALA A 71 -5.90 20.50 -6.64
N ASP A 72 -6.53 19.44 -6.15
CA ASP A 72 -7.97 19.22 -6.23
C ASP A 72 -8.75 20.31 -5.46
N ASN A 73 -8.29 20.69 -4.28
CA ASN A 73 -8.91 21.76 -3.47
C ASN A 73 -8.87 23.13 -4.16
N LEU A 74 -7.77 23.44 -4.86
CA LEU A 74 -7.66 24.69 -5.62
C LEU A 74 -8.51 24.66 -6.88
N GLU A 75 -8.57 23.54 -7.59
CA GLU A 75 -9.43 23.39 -8.77
C GLU A 75 -10.92 23.51 -8.41
N THR A 76 -11.36 22.88 -7.31
CA THR A 76 -12.74 23.00 -6.80
C THR A 76 -13.09 24.42 -6.34
N SER A 77 -12.09 25.20 -5.94
CA SER A 77 -12.25 26.62 -5.58
C SER A 77 -12.19 27.58 -6.79
N GLY A 78 -12.23 27.06 -8.03
CA GLY A 78 -12.19 27.85 -9.26
C GLY A 78 -10.78 28.36 -9.63
N GLY A 79 -9.75 27.78 -9.01
CA GLY A 79 -8.35 28.11 -9.20
C GLY A 79 -7.57 26.97 -9.87
N GLY A 80 -6.35 26.75 -9.41
CA GLY A 80 -5.56 25.59 -9.82
C GLY A 80 -4.11 25.67 -9.37
N MET A 81 -3.44 24.52 -9.44
CA MET A 81 -2.01 24.41 -9.15
C MET A 81 -1.25 23.91 -10.37
N VAL A 82 -0.10 24.52 -10.64
CA VAL A 82 0.86 24.07 -11.65
C VAL A 82 2.21 23.85 -11.00
N LEU A 83 2.96 22.86 -11.47
CA LEU A 83 4.28 22.52 -10.94
C LEU A 83 5.36 22.98 -11.94
N VAL A 84 6.41 23.62 -11.43
CA VAL A 84 7.56 24.03 -12.24
C VAL A 84 8.86 23.52 -11.64
N LYS A 85 9.88 23.37 -12.49
CA LYS A 85 11.25 23.01 -12.10
C LYS A 85 11.34 21.80 -11.15
N ILE A 86 10.55 20.75 -11.40
CA ILE A 86 10.60 19.54 -10.58
C ILE A 86 12.02 18.96 -10.56
N HIS A 87 12.60 18.83 -9.37
CA HIS A 87 13.94 18.27 -9.21
C HIS A 87 14.02 16.86 -9.86
N PRO A 88 15.09 16.52 -10.61
CA PRO A 88 15.14 15.29 -11.42
C PRO A 88 14.86 14.00 -10.64
N LYS A 89 15.32 13.90 -9.39
CA LYS A 89 15.04 12.74 -8.51
C LYS A 89 13.56 12.58 -8.19
N VAL A 90 12.84 13.68 -8.00
CA VAL A 90 11.40 13.68 -7.74
C VAL A 90 10.64 13.41 -9.03
N LYS A 91 11.11 13.97 -10.16
CA LYS A 91 10.52 13.71 -11.48
C LYS A 91 10.47 12.21 -11.82
N VAL A 92 11.52 11.45 -11.50
CA VAL A 92 11.51 9.98 -11.69
C VAL A 92 10.37 9.31 -10.94
N VAL A 93 10.05 9.78 -9.72
CA VAL A 93 8.93 9.24 -8.92
C VAL A 93 7.59 9.60 -9.57
N PHE A 94 7.43 10.83 -10.06
CA PHE A 94 6.22 11.26 -10.79
C PHE A 94 6.00 10.45 -12.06
N ASP A 95 7.08 10.25 -12.85
CA ASP A 95 7.05 9.45 -14.08
C ASP A 95 6.70 7.99 -13.78
N MET A 96 7.32 7.38 -12.75
CA MET A 96 7.06 5.99 -12.35
C MET A 96 5.63 5.75 -11.87
N LEU A 97 5.02 6.73 -11.20
CA LEU A 97 3.68 6.63 -10.65
C LEU A 97 2.59 7.16 -11.59
N GLY A 98 2.96 7.65 -12.78
CA GLY A 98 2.01 8.21 -13.74
C GLY A 98 1.35 9.52 -13.28
N LEU A 99 1.97 10.24 -12.33
CA LEU A 99 1.39 11.46 -11.74
C LEU A 99 1.40 12.65 -12.70
N ASN A 100 2.14 12.55 -13.81
CA ASN A 100 2.17 13.58 -14.86
C ASN A 100 0.80 13.81 -15.51
N ALA A 101 -0.13 12.84 -15.43
CA ALA A 101 -1.49 13.01 -15.94
C ALA A 101 -2.39 13.86 -15.01
N PHE A 102 -2.01 13.99 -13.73
CA PHE A 102 -2.78 14.71 -12.71
C PHE A 102 -2.28 16.14 -12.51
N PHE A 103 -0.98 16.37 -12.73
CA PHE A 103 -0.39 17.69 -12.56
C PHE A 103 -0.12 18.37 -13.90
N LYS A 104 -0.43 19.66 -13.97
CA LYS A 104 0.03 20.55 -15.03
C LYS A 104 1.49 20.92 -14.75
N ILE A 105 2.43 20.24 -15.42
CA ILE A 105 3.87 20.42 -15.22
C ILE A 105 4.47 21.22 -16.38
N TYR A 106 5.17 22.30 -16.04
CA TYR A 106 5.85 23.18 -16.99
C TYR A 106 7.34 23.28 -16.68
N LYS A 107 8.15 23.67 -17.68
CA LYS A 107 9.61 23.77 -17.49
C LYS A 107 10.00 24.95 -16.61
N ASN A 108 9.28 26.06 -16.75
CA ASN A 108 9.59 27.32 -16.11
C ASN A 108 8.31 28.06 -15.69
N GLU A 109 8.49 29.09 -14.88
CA GLU A 109 7.41 29.92 -14.36
C GLU A 109 6.65 30.64 -15.47
N GLN A 110 7.32 31.03 -16.57
CA GLN A 110 6.70 31.74 -17.68
C GLN A 110 5.65 30.89 -18.42
N GLU A 111 5.97 29.63 -18.72
CA GLU A 111 5.02 28.67 -19.30
C GLU A 111 3.80 28.45 -18.39
N ALA A 112 4.03 28.38 -17.07
CA ALA A 112 2.98 28.28 -16.07
C ALA A 112 2.09 29.54 -16.01
N LEU A 113 2.69 30.73 -16.14
CA LEU A 113 1.94 31.99 -16.24
C LEU A 113 1.07 32.04 -17.50
N ASP A 114 1.63 31.61 -18.63
CA ASP A 114 0.91 31.60 -19.92
C ASP A 114 -0.29 30.64 -19.89
N HIS A 115 -0.16 29.50 -19.20
CA HIS A 115 -1.28 28.59 -18.91
C HIS A 115 -2.42 29.30 -18.17
N PHE A 116 -2.13 30.00 -17.08
CA PHE A 116 -3.15 30.73 -16.31
C PHE A 116 -3.73 31.95 -17.03
N LYS A 117 -3.03 32.50 -18.03
CA LYS A 117 -3.51 33.58 -18.90
C LYS A 117 -4.31 33.08 -20.11
N GLY A 118 -4.49 31.76 -20.26
CA GLY A 118 -5.19 31.17 -21.40
C GLY A 118 -4.40 31.24 -22.72
N LYS A 119 -3.08 31.47 -22.66
CA LYS A 119 -2.17 31.55 -23.81
C LYS A 119 -1.23 30.34 -23.93
N GLY A 120 -1.39 29.33 -23.08
CA GLY A 120 -0.41 28.26 -22.88
C GLY A 120 -0.27 27.27 -24.03
N ALA A 121 0.99 26.97 -24.37
CA ALA A 121 1.41 25.75 -25.06
C ALA A 121 0.96 24.50 -24.27
N PRO A 122 0.75 23.35 -24.94
CA PRO A 122 0.29 22.14 -24.24
C PRO A 122 1.24 21.79 -23.09
N ALA A 123 0.67 21.63 -21.89
CA ALA A 123 1.37 21.03 -20.75
C ALA A 123 2.07 19.75 -21.20
N GLN A 124 3.22 19.43 -20.61
CA GLN A 124 3.83 18.12 -20.81
C GLN A 124 2.97 17.05 -20.12
N ALA A 125 1.87 16.65 -20.77
CA ALA A 125 0.97 15.61 -20.34
C ALA A 125 0.83 14.55 -21.45
N ALA A 126 1.09 13.29 -21.08
CA ALA A 126 0.55 12.15 -21.79
C ALA A 126 -0.98 12.12 -21.57
N ALA A 127 -1.71 11.69 -22.61
CA ALA A 127 -3.17 11.72 -22.74
C ALA A 127 -3.97 11.23 -21.50
N PRO A 128 -5.21 11.74 -21.29
CA PRO A 128 -5.96 11.50 -20.06
C PRO A 128 -6.53 10.07 -20.01
N ALA A 129 -6.34 9.39 -18.88
CA ALA A 129 -7.21 8.27 -18.49
C ALA A 129 -8.35 8.84 -17.62
N LYS A 130 -9.58 8.48 -17.98
CA LYS A 130 -10.83 8.97 -17.38
C LYS A 130 -10.89 8.87 -15.85
N ALA A 131 -11.63 9.84 -15.31
CA ALA A 131 -12.03 10.04 -13.94
C ALA A 131 -12.50 8.78 -13.20
N TRP A 132 -12.09 8.70 -11.92
CA TRP A 132 -12.72 7.86 -10.91
C TRP A 132 -14.04 8.51 -10.49
N GLY A 133 -15.10 8.26 -11.26
CA GLY A 133 -16.45 8.74 -11.03
C GLY A 133 -17.37 7.62 -10.56
N ALA A 134 -18.11 7.89 -9.48
CA ALA A 134 -19.09 7.01 -8.87
C ALA A 134 -20.19 6.55 -9.84
N THR A 135 -20.51 5.26 -9.82
CA THR A 135 -21.81 4.74 -10.28
C THR A 135 -22.44 3.94 -9.14
N ALA A 136 -23.57 4.46 -8.65
CA ALA A 136 -24.41 3.82 -7.66
C ALA A 136 -25.02 2.52 -8.21
N PRO A 137 -24.98 1.39 -7.49
CA PRO A 137 -25.82 0.25 -7.80
C PRO A 137 -27.22 0.44 -7.20
N THR A 138 -28.24 0.32 -8.06
CA THR A 138 -29.65 0.17 -7.70
C THR A 138 -29.89 -1.08 -6.85
N PRO A 139 -30.86 -1.06 -5.91
CA PRO A 139 -31.11 -2.18 -5.00
C PRO A 139 -31.89 -3.32 -5.69
N PRO A 140 -31.63 -4.60 -5.36
CA PRO A 140 -32.50 -5.70 -5.77
C PRO A 140 -33.79 -5.75 -4.91
N PRO A 141 -34.88 -6.35 -5.44
CA PRO A 141 -36.19 -6.31 -4.82
C PRO A 141 -36.33 -7.29 -3.65
N LYS A 142 -37.19 -6.90 -2.70
CA LYS A 142 -37.60 -7.66 -1.51
C LYS A 142 -38.46 -8.86 -1.90
N SER A 143 -38.20 -10.03 -1.30
CA SER A 143 -39.26 -10.97 -0.95
C SER A 143 -38.87 -11.87 0.24
N ALA A 144 -39.79 -11.92 1.19
CA ALA A 144 -39.97 -12.94 2.24
C ALA A 144 -41.42 -13.46 2.07
N PRO A 145 -41.94 -14.46 2.82
CA PRO A 145 -41.34 -15.21 3.92
C PRO A 145 -41.58 -16.75 3.93
N ALA A 146 -40.85 -17.41 4.84
CA ALA A 146 -41.12 -18.61 5.66
C ALA A 146 -42.12 -19.70 5.22
N ARG A 147 -41.65 -20.97 5.29
CA ARG A 147 -42.41 -22.09 5.88
C ARG A 147 -41.49 -23.24 6.31
N ALA A 148 -41.77 -23.81 7.48
CA ALA A 148 -41.30 -25.11 7.98
C ALA A 148 -42.53 -26.04 8.14
N PRO A 149 -42.46 -27.28 8.69
CA PRO A 149 -41.38 -28.27 8.80
C PRO A 149 -41.81 -29.69 8.30
N ALA A 150 -40.88 -30.66 8.21
CA ALA A 150 -41.12 -32.10 8.34
C ALA A 150 -39.76 -32.81 8.51
N SER A 151 -39.43 -33.40 9.67
CA SER A 151 -39.78 -34.77 10.10
C SER A 151 -39.11 -35.88 9.28
N SER A 152 -38.07 -36.51 9.82
CA SER A 152 -38.05 -37.97 10.05
C SER A 152 -36.79 -38.38 10.81
N ALA A 153 -37.03 -39.18 11.86
CA ALA A 153 -36.03 -39.83 12.69
C ALA A 153 -35.60 -41.16 12.05
N GLY A 154 -34.35 -41.56 12.33
CA GLY A 154 -33.86 -42.92 12.12
C GLY A 154 -32.48 -43.11 12.79
N PRO A 155 -32.17 -44.27 13.41
CA PRO A 155 -31.35 -44.31 14.62
C PRO A 155 -29.93 -44.86 14.43
N THR A 156 -29.20 -44.83 15.56
CA THR A 156 -28.08 -45.72 15.96
C THR A 156 -26.69 -45.52 15.34
N ARG A 157 -25.72 -45.08 16.15
CA ARG A 157 -24.79 -45.97 16.91
C ARG A 157 -23.72 -45.13 17.61
N ALA A 158 -23.46 -45.44 18.87
CA ALA A 158 -22.30 -44.95 19.60
C ALA A 158 -21.02 -45.54 18.98
N ALA A 159 -20.07 -44.68 18.61
CA ALA A 159 -18.74 -45.06 18.19
C ALA A 159 -17.71 -44.51 19.19
N THR A 160 -16.98 -45.43 19.81
CA THR A 160 -15.90 -45.28 20.77
C THR A 160 -14.74 -44.46 20.17
N PRO A 161 -14.05 -43.61 20.95
CA PRO A 161 -12.91 -42.85 20.44
C PRO A 161 -11.72 -43.77 20.10
N PRO A 162 -10.96 -43.48 19.01
CA PRO A 162 -9.76 -44.22 18.68
C PRO A 162 -8.61 -43.88 19.65
N PRO A 163 -7.66 -44.81 19.87
CA PRO A 163 -6.57 -44.65 20.83
C PRO A 163 -5.54 -43.59 20.37
N ALA A 164 -4.90 -42.97 21.37
CA ALA A 164 -3.88 -41.95 21.22
C ALA A 164 -2.70 -42.41 20.33
N ALA A 165 -2.37 -41.57 19.34
CA ALA A 165 -1.21 -41.75 18.49
C ALA A 165 0.09 -41.52 19.30
N PRO A 166 1.16 -42.32 19.08
CA PRO A 166 2.44 -42.15 19.78
C PRO A 166 3.15 -40.88 19.30
N ALA A 167 3.88 -40.26 20.24
CA ALA A 167 4.68 -39.06 20.01
C ALA A 167 5.65 -39.23 18.83
N ARG A 168 5.50 -38.39 17.80
CA ARG A 168 6.47 -38.30 16.70
C ARG A 168 7.77 -37.69 17.23
N ALA A 169 8.86 -38.46 17.13
CA ALA A 169 10.21 -37.94 17.23
C ALA A 169 10.43 -36.84 16.17
N GLU A 170 10.97 -35.71 16.60
CA GLU A 170 11.36 -34.61 15.72
C GLU A 170 12.48 -35.08 14.78
N THR A 171 12.15 -35.33 13.52
CA THR A 171 13.15 -35.40 12.45
C THR A 171 13.78 -34.02 12.26
N PRO A 172 15.13 -33.91 12.22
CA PRO A 172 15.80 -32.64 11.97
C PRO A 172 15.37 -32.08 10.60
N PRO A 173 15.27 -30.75 10.45
CA PRO A 173 14.78 -30.11 9.24
C PRO A 173 15.63 -30.53 8.03
N PRO A 174 15.01 -30.78 6.86
CA PRO A 174 15.73 -31.15 5.65
C PRO A 174 16.74 -30.05 5.30
N ALA A 175 17.97 -30.48 4.96
CA ALA A 175 19.05 -29.60 4.54
C ALA A 175 18.56 -28.64 3.44
N ALA A 176 18.91 -27.35 3.60
CA ALA A 176 18.49 -26.30 2.68
C ALA A 176 18.85 -26.66 1.23
N PRO A 177 17.91 -26.56 0.27
CA PRO A 177 18.20 -26.87 -1.12
C PRO A 177 19.26 -25.91 -1.66
N ALA A 178 20.23 -26.45 -2.39
CA ALA A 178 21.37 -25.70 -2.93
C ALA A 178 20.91 -24.49 -3.77
N PRO A 179 21.60 -23.33 -3.67
CA PRO A 179 21.24 -22.13 -4.43
C PRO A 179 21.36 -22.37 -5.94
N ILE A 180 20.43 -21.77 -6.71
CA ILE A 180 20.47 -21.81 -8.17
C ILE A 180 21.66 -20.96 -8.62
N GLN A 181 22.66 -21.61 -9.22
CA GLN A 181 23.86 -20.96 -9.74
C GLN A 181 23.59 -20.45 -11.17
N ALA A 182 23.89 -19.19 -11.43
CA ALA A 182 23.98 -18.63 -12.78
C ALA A 182 25.38 -18.04 -12.98
N LYS A 183 25.95 -18.21 -14.17
CA LYS A 183 27.22 -17.56 -14.53
C LYS A 183 26.91 -16.13 -14.99
N SER A 184 27.56 -15.14 -14.38
CA SER A 184 27.60 -13.79 -14.96
C SER A 184 28.58 -13.76 -16.13
N GLN A 185 28.32 -12.90 -17.11
CA GLN A 185 29.28 -12.63 -18.19
C GLN A 185 29.94 -11.27 -17.93
N PRO A 186 31.28 -11.15 -18.05
CA PRO A 186 31.94 -9.86 -18.07
C PRO A 186 31.47 -9.06 -19.29
N ILE A 187 31.21 -7.76 -19.12
CA ILE A 187 30.80 -6.90 -20.22
C ILE A 187 32.03 -6.54 -21.05
N ALA A 188 32.01 -6.89 -22.34
CA ALA A 188 33.06 -6.51 -23.28
C ALA A 188 33.20 -4.97 -23.32
N GLY A 189 34.37 -4.45 -22.94
CA GLY A 189 34.67 -3.02 -22.92
C GLY A 189 34.56 -2.31 -21.56
N ASP A 190 34.14 -2.97 -20.48
CA ASP A 190 34.14 -2.40 -19.12
C ASP A 190 34.71 -3.42 -18.11
N PRO A 191 36.03 -3.34 -17.76
CA PRO A 191 36.72 -4.32 -16.92
C PRO A 191 36.19 -4.46 -15.48
N GLY A 192 35.19 -3.67 -15.08
CA GLY A 192 34.60 -3.70 -13.74
C GLY A 192 33.12 -4.13 -13.69
N ALA A 193 32.47 -4.40 -14.82
CA ALA A 193 31.02 -4.60 -14.87
C ALA A 193 30.62 -6.04 -15.23
N PHE A 194 29.81 -6.65 -14.37
CA PHE A 194 29.21 -7.97 -14.54
C PHE A 194 27.78 -7.83 -15.05
N SER A 195 27.44 -8.56 -16.11
CA SER A 195 26.06 -8.74 -16.56
C SER A 195 25.44 -9.96 -15.88
N VAL A 196 24.38 -9.73 -15.11
CA VAL A 196 23.65 -10.76 -14.36
C VAL A 196 22.20 -10.83 -14.85
N VAL A 197 21.80 -11.98 -15.37
CA VAL A 197 20.39 -12.25 -15.69
C VAL A 197 19.68 -12.76 -14.44
N CYS A 198 18.59 -12.12 -14.03
CA CYS A 198 17.84 -12.57 -12.88
C CYS A 198 17.14 -13.91 -13.17
N ALA A 199 17.49 -14.98 -12.44
CA ALA A 199 16.91 -16.33 -12.60
C ALA A 199 15.41 -16.47 -12.25
N GLN A 200 14.71 -15.36 -12.00
CA GLN A 200 13.30 -15.34 -11.59
C GLN A 200 12.41 -14.48 -12.51
N CYS A 201 12.95 -13.43 -13.11
CA CYS A 201 12.18 -12.54 -13.99
C CYS A 201 12.94 -12.14 -15.27
N ASN A 202 14.08 -12.78 -15.53
CA ASN A 202 14.94 -12.62 -16.69
C ASN A 202 15.36 -11.17 -17.01
N VAL A 203 15.32 -10.27 -16.03
CA VAL A 203 15.85 -8.92 -16.20
C VAL A 203 17.38 -8.95 -16.17
N ASN A 204 18.01 -8.21 -17.08
CA ASN A 204 19.46 -8.02 -17.09
C ASN A 204 19.85 -6.92 -16.10
N LEU A 205 20.84 -7.20 -15.27
CA LEU A 205 21.36 -6.32 -14.23
C LEU A 205 22.85 -6.10 -14.46
N THR A 206 23.28 -4.84 -14.46
CA THR A 206 24.69 -4.48 -14.56
C THR A 206 25.22 -4.16 -13.18
N LEU A 207 26.21 -4.92 -12.71
CA LEU A 207 26.74 -4.83 -11.35
C LEU A 207 28.24 -4.56 -11.39
N ARG A 208 28.73 -3.63 -10.57
CA ARG A 208 30.14 -3.22 -10.60
C ARG A 208 31.01 -3.81 -9.50
N LYS A 209 30.39 -4.37 -8.46
CA LYS A 209 31.11 -4.88 -7.29
C LYS A 209 30.59 -6.26 -6.91
N PRO A 210 31.44 -7.20 -6.48
CA PRO A 210 31.00 -8.40 -5.79
C PRO A 210 30.23 -8.01 -4.53
N GLY A 211 29.14 -8.72 -4.22
CA GLY A 211 28.26 -8.36 -3.10
C GLY A 211 26.87 -8.98 -3.17
N SER A 212 26.04 -8.63 -2.19
CA SER A 212 24.64 -9.05 -2.12
C SER A 212 23.76 -7.99 -2.77
N TYR A 213 22.87 -8.44 -3.65
CA TYR A 213 21.99 -7.59 -4.44
C TYR A 213 20.54 -8.06 -4.38
N LYS A 214 19.62 -7.14 -4.69
CA LYS A 214 18.19 -7.39 -4.81
C LYS A 214 17.75 -7.00 -6.20
N CYS A 215 17.05 -7.90 -6.89
CA CYS A 215 16.48 -7.61 -8.20
C CYS A 215 15.40 -6.51 -8.07
N PRO A 216 15.47 -5.39 -8.81
CA PRO A 216 14.47 -4.33 -8.74
C PRO A 216 13.09 -4.78 -9.24
N ARG A 217 13.04 -5.76 -10.15
CA ARG A 217 11.79 -6.24 -10.75
C ARG A 217 11.05 -7.25 -9.87
N CYS A 218 11.69 -8.35 -9.50
CA CYS A 218 11.05 -9.43 -8.73
C CYS A 218 11.47 -9.47 -7.26
N SER A 219 12.34 -8.57 -6.81
CA SER A 219 12.84 -8.50 -5.43
C SER A 219 13.56 -9.76 -4.94
N SER A 220 14.02 -10.61 -5.85
CA SER A 220 14.84 -11.78 -5.52
C SER A 220 16.22 -11.37 -5.06
N PHE A 221 16.71 -12.02 -4.01
CA PHE A 221 18.04 -11.82 -3.48
C PHE A 221 19.04 -12.72 -4.18
N PHE A 222 20.20 -12.16 -4.51
CA PHE A 222 21.29 -12.91 -5.11
C PHE A 222 22.64 -12.33 -4.70
N ARG A 223 23.66 -13.17 -4.69
CA ARG A 223 25.04 -12.77 -4.36
C ARG A 223 25.92 -12.96 -5.59
N LEU A 224 26.68 -11.93 -5.92
CA LEU A 224 27.73 -11.95 -6.92
C LEU A 224 29.07 -12.17 -6.23
N ALA A 225 29.72 -13.30 -6.51
CA ALA A 225 31.05 -13.61 -6.02
C ALA A 225 32.14 -12.93 -6.88
N LYS A 226 33.38 -12.90 -6.38
CA LYS A 226 34.51 -12.22 -7.04
C LYS A 226 34.91 -12.89 -8.36
N ASP A 227 34.61 -14.18 -8.50
CA ASP A 227 34.82 -15.01 -9.69
C ASP A 227 33.68 -14.88 -10.73
N GLY A 228 32.70 -13.99 -10.50
CA GLY A 228 31.55 -13.81 -11.37
C GLY A 228 30.43 -14.85 -11.17
N LEU A 229 30.52 -15.69 -10.14
CA LEU A 229 29.46 -16.66 -9.85
C LEU A 229 28.27 -15.95 -9.17
N VAL A 230 27.06 -16.17 -9.69
CA VAL A 230 25.83 -15.60 -9.13
C VAL A 230 25.04 -16.70 -8.44
N GLN A 231 24.81 -16.54 -7.13
CA GLN A 231 23.96 -17.42 -6.35
C GLN A 231 22.63 -16.74 -6.07
N PHE A 232 21.55 -17.27 -6.63
CA PHE A 232 20.20 -16.82 -6.29
C PHE A 232 19.73 -17.54 -5.04
N PHE A 233 19.33 -16.77 -4.03
CA PHE A 233 18.69 -17.29 -2.83
C PHE A 233 17.19 -17.25 -3.06
N LYS A 234 16.53 -18.41 -2.93
CA LYS A 234 15.06 -18.45 -2.88
C LYS A 234 14.60 -17.49 -1.77
N ARG A 235 13.63 -16.63 -2.09
CA ARG A 235 12.94 -15.79 -1.12
C ARG A 235 12.43 -16.69 0.01
N LYS A 236 12.99 -16.56 1.22
CA LYS A 236 12.44 -17.19 2.44
C LYS A 236 11.08 -16.61 2.84
N SER A 237 10.69 -15.48 2.26
CA SER A 237 9.45 -14.78 2.61
C SER A 237 8.72 -14.37 1.33
N ALA A 238 7.44 -14.71 1.27
CA ALA A 238 6.54 -14.25 0.24
C ALA A 238 6.48 -12.72 0.21
N PRO A 239 6.32 -12.09 -0.96
CA PRO A 239 6.11 -10.64 -1.02
C PRO A 239 4.93 -10.25 -0.12
N VAL A 240 5.18 -9.30 0.78
CA VAL A 240 4.13 -8.73 1.63
C VAL A 240 3.31 -7.77 0.79
N LEU A 241 2.02 -8.04 0.65
CA LEU A 241 1.07 -7.11 0.06
C LEU A 241 0.66 -6.11 1.12
N LYS A 242 0.76 -4.81 0.81
CA LYS A 242 0.37 -3.73 1.73
C LYS A 242 -0.70 -2.89 1.05
N MET A 243 -1.80 -2.66 1.75
CA MET A 243 -2.93 -1.86 1.26
C MET A 243 -3.47 -0.97 2.38
N THR A 244 -4.02 0.18 2.00
CA THR A 244 -4.79 1.07 2.88
C THR A 244 -6.25 0.96 2.44
N LEU A 245 -7.14 0.65 3.38
CA LEU A 245 -8.56 0.43 3.12
C LEU A 245 -9.40 1.44 3.90
N ALA A 246 -10.47 1.91 3.27
CA ALA A 246 -11.49 2.73 3.92
C ALA A 246 -12.36 1.87 4.86
N CYS A 247 -12.94 2.51 5.88
CA CYS A 247 -13.83 1.89 6.84
C CYS A 247 -15.25 1.69 6.28
N THR A 248 -15.36 1.04 5.11
CA THR A 248 -16.65 0.75 4.46
C THR A 248 -16.89 -0.77 4.35
N ASP A 249 -18.16 -1.16 4.25
CA ASP A 249 -18.55 -2.57 4.16
C ASP A 249 -18.00 -3.24 2.89
N GLU A 250 -17.93 -2.51 1.77
CA GLU A 250 -17.39 -3.02 0.51
C GLU A 250 -15.90 -3.36 0.63
N CYS A 251 -15.14 -2.53 1.36
CA CYS A 251 -13.72 -2.78 1.61
C CYS A 251 -13.52 -4.00 2.50
N ARG A 252 -14.36 -4.16 3.53
CA ARG A 252 -14.34 -5.33 4.43
C ARG A 252 -14.64 -6.62 3.66
N GLU A 253 -15.73 -6.63 2.89
CA GLU A 253 -16.18 -7.80 2.14
C GLU A 253 -15.20 -8.15 1.03
N GLY A 254 -14.71 -7.15 0.30
CA GLY A 254 -13.68 -7.30 -0.72
C GLY A 254 -12.39 -7.88 -0.16
N LEU A 255 -11.93 -7.41 1.01
CA LEU A 255 -10.75 -7.96 1.69
C LEU A 255 -10.96 -9.43 2.09
N ALA A 256 -12.11 -9.77 2.66
CA ALA A 256 -12.42 -11.14 3.06
C ALA A 256 -12.45 -12.09 1.86
N GLU A 257 -13.08 -11.71 0.75
CA GLU A 257 -13.09 -12.50 -0.47
C GLU A 257 -11.70 -12.65 -1.08
N PHE A 258 -10.93 -11.56 -1.15
CA PHE A 258 -9.56 -11.58 -1.64
C PHE A 258 -8.67 -12.53 -0.85
N LEU A 259 -8.74 -12.47 0.49
CA LEU A 259 -8.02 -13.40 1.37
C LEU A 259 -8.50 -14.85 1.21
N GLY A 260 -9.79 -15.06 0.95
CA GLY A 260 -10.33 -16.39 0.66
C GLY A 260 -9.80 -17.00 -0.63
N VAL A 261 -9.62 -16.18 -1.69
CA VAL A 261 -8.98 -16.62 -2.94
C VAL A 261 -7.52 -16.99 -2.70
N ILE A 262 -6.78 -16.18 -1.94
CA ILE A 262 -5.39 -16.49 -1.56
C ILE A 262 -5.32 -17.79 -0.75
N ALA A 263 -6.17 -17.95 0.26
CA ALA A 263 -6.20 -19.12 1.14
C ALA A 263 -6.48 -20.42 0.37
N ARG A 264 -7.47 -20.43 -0.53
CA ARG A 264 -7.71 -21.60 -1.39
C ARG A 264 -6.52 -21.92 -2.28
N ARG A 265 -5.89 -20.90 -2.86
CA ARG A 265 -4.72 -21.08 -3.73
C ARG A 265 -3.53 -21.72 -3.00
N ILE A 266 -3.34 -21.42 -1.72
CA ILE A 266 -2.25 -22.00 -0.90
C ILE A 266 -2.60 -23.35 -0.27
N GLY A 267 -3.84 -23.83 -0.43
CA GLY A 267 -4.25 -25.20 -0.06
C GLY A 267 -5.19 -25.31 1.13
N PHE A 268 -5.74 -24.21 1.67
CA PHE A 268 -6.72 -24.28 2.75
C PHE A 268 -8.04 -24.91 2.29
N GLU A 269 -8.61 -25.79 3.11
CA GLU A 269 -9.96 -26.32 2.93
C GLU A 269 -11.04 -25.22 3.07
N ASP A 270 -12.19 -25.42 2.42
CA ASP A 270 -13.29 -24.44 2.42
C ASP A 270 -13.79 -24.07 3.82
N ALA A 271 -13.74 -25.00 4.78
CA ALA A 271 -14.09 -24.73 6.16
C ALA A 271 -13.11 -23.71 6.81
N ALA A 272 -11.81 -23.90 6.60
CA ALA A 272 -10.77 -22.99 7.10
C ALA A 272 -10.83 -21.63 6.38
N VAL A 273 -11.14 -21.62 5.09
CA VAL A 273 -11.35 -20.39 4.30
C VAL A 273 -12.53 -19.59 4.86
N ARG A 274 -13.65 -20.24 5.18
CA ARG A 274 -14.81 -19.57 5.81
C ARG A 274 -14.45 -18.98 7.17
N GLN A 275 -13.74 -19.73 8.01
CA GLN A 275 -13.28 -19.26 9.32
C GLN A 275 -12.35 -18.04 9.19
N LEU A 276 -11.41 -18.07 8.23
CA LEU A 276 -10.53 -16.94 7.92
C LEU A 276 -11.33 -15.69 7.53
N LYS A 277 -12.32 -15.83 6.66
CA LYS A 277 -13.20 -14.73 6.24
C LYS A 277 -13.96 -14.13 7.42
N THR A 278 -14.52 -14.97 8.28
CA THR A 278 -15.22 -14.52 9.50
C THR A 278 -14.27 -13.78 10.45
N ALA A 279 -13.07 -14.29 10.67
CA ALA A 279 -12.04 -13.64 11.50
C ALA A 279 -11.65 -12.26 10.97
N VAL A 280 -11.44 -12.14 9.66
CA VAL A 280 -11.11 -10.87 8.98
C VAL A 280 -12.27 -9.88 9.09
N GLY A 281 -13.49 -10.32 8.80
CA GLY A 281 -14.69 -9.47 8.86
C GLY A 281 -14.96 -8.95 10.26
N GLU A 282 -14.90 -9.82 11.27
CA GLU A 282 -15.01 -9.43 12.68
C GLU A 282 -13.95 -8.40 13.05
N THR A 283 -12.68 -8.65 12.69
CA THR A 283 -11.58 -7.73 13.01
C THR A 283 -11.79 -6.35 12.39
N CYS A 284 -12.24 -6.28 11.15
CA CYS A 284 -12.56 -5.01 10.50
C CYS A 284 -13.71 -4.29 11.22
N ASN A 285 -14.80 -4.99 11.54
CA ASN A 285 -15.94 -4.42 12.26
C ASN A 285 -15.52 -3.87 13.62
N GLU A 286 -14.72 -4.61 14.37
CA GLU A 286 -14.23 -4.21 15.68
C GLU A 286 -13.34 -2.95 15.61
N ILE A 287 -12.52 -2.80 14.56
CA ILE A 287 -11.77 -1.57 14.32
C ILE A 287 -12.72 -0.40 14.04
N VAL A 288 -13.68 -0.58 13.12
CA VAL A 288 -14.61 0.48 12.73
C VAL A 288 -15.47 0.93 13.91
N GLU A 289 -16.02 -0.01 14.66
CA GLU A 289 -16.92 0.25 15.79
C GLU A 289 -16.15 0.82 16.99
N LYS A 290 -15.08 0.14 17.44
CA LYS A 290 -14.44 0.43 18.73
C LYS A 290 -13.24 1.37 18.65
N ALA A 291 -12.50 1.38 17.54
CA ALA A 291 -11.38 2.31 17.36
C ALA A 291 -11.82 3.64 16.74
N TYR A 292 -12.85 3.61 15.90
CA TYR A 292 -13.25 4.73 15.04
C TYR A 292 -14.70 5.20 15.21
N ASP A 293 -15.45 4.67 16.18
CA ASP A 293 -16.82 5.09 16.48
C ASP A 293 -17.74 5.12 15.23
N ASN A 294 -17.58 4.14 14.32
CA ASN A 294 -18.32 4.00 13.06
C ASN A 294 -18.12 5.14 12.04
N GLN A 295 -16.94 5.78 12.02
CA GLN A 295 -16.62 6.81 11.02
C GLN A 295 -16.09 6.21 9.70
N PRO A 296 -16.85 6.29 8.59
CA PRO A 296 -16.51 5.57 7.35
C PRO A 296 -15.37 6.21 6.53
N HIS A 297 -15.08 7.49 6.76
CA HIS A 297 -14.04 8.25 6.06
C HIS A 297 -12.63 7.95 6.58
N LEU A 298 -12.50 7.20 7.69
CA LEU A 298 -11.22 6.79 8.24
C LEU A 298 -10.69 5.55 7.51
N THR A 299 -9.38 5.33 7.64
CA THR A 299 -8.67 4.23 6.97
C THR A 299 -7.80 3.44 7.93
N TYR A 300 -7.62 2.16 7.65
CA TYR A 300 -6.63 1.31 8.32
C TYR A 300 -5.74 0.63 7.28
N ASN A 301 -4.56 0.21 7.72
CA ASN A 301 -3.58 -0.47 6.87
C ASN A 301 -3.67 -1.98 7.09
N VAL A 302 -3.59 -2.73 5.99
CA VAL A 302 -3.55 -4.20 6.00
C VAL A 302 -2.27 -4.67 5.34
N MET A 303 -1.55 -5.57 6.00
CA MET A 303 -0.38 -6.26 5.46
C MET A 303 -0.67 -7.76 5.40
N ILE A 304 -0.46 -8.36 4.23
CA ILE A 304 -0.75 -9.77 3.97
C ILE A 304 0.52 -10.42 3.45
N SER A 305 0.93 -11.52 4.08
CA SER A 305 2.00 -12.38 3.58
C SER A 305 1.51 -13.81 3.51
N ALA A 306 1.52 -14.40 2.33
CA ALA A 306 1.09 -15.77 2.10
C ALA A 306 2.23 -16.60 1.50
N SER A 307 2.67 -17.62 2.23
CA SER A 307 3.63 -18.62 1.76
C SER A 307 2.90 -19.90 1.33
N SER A 308 3.63 -20.93 0.94
CA SER A 308 3.05 -22.24 0.61
C SER A 308 2.49 -22.98 1.82
N THR A 309 2.79 -22.54 3.05
CA THR A 309 2.42 -23.25 4.28
C THR A 309 1.70 -22.37 5.29
N ASN A 310 1.63 -21.06 5.08
CA ASN A 310 0.94 -20.16 6.00
C ASN A 310 0.44 -18.89 5.32
N ILE A 311 -0.56 -18.27 5.95
CA ILE A 311 -0.99 -16.91 5.70
C ILE A 311 -0.86 -16.11 6.99
N LYS A 312 -0.30 -14.90 6.90
CA LYS A 312 -0.23 -13.93 7.99
C LYS A 312 -0.86 -12.62 7.53
N ILE A 313 -1.71 -12.07 8.38
CA ILE A 313 -2.47 -10.84 8.15
C ILE A 313 -2.22 -9.92 9.34
N GLN A 314 -1.96 -8.66 9.06
CA GLN A 314 -1.75 -7.64 10.09
C GLN A 314 -2.56 -6.40 9.75
N PHE A 315 -3.37 -5.95 10.70
CA PHE A 315 -4.09 -4.68 10.66
C PHE A 315 -3.35 -3.66 11.50
N ALA A 316 -3.29 -2.42 11.02
CA ALA A 316 -2.77 -1.29 11.76
C ALA A 316 -3.65 -0.06 11.53
N ASP A 317 -4.25 0.43 12.61
CA ASP A 317 -5.06 1.64 12.64
C ASP A 317 -4.44 2.68 13.59
N TYR A 318 -5.01 3.88 13.60
CA TYR A 318 -4.57 5.02 14.41
C TYR A 318 -5.66 5.57 15.33
N GLY A 319 -6.73 4.80 15.56
CA GLY A 319 -7.87 5.20 16.37
C GLY A 319 -7.65 5.02 17.87
N LYS A 320 -8.75 4.82 18.59
CA LYS A 320 -8.70 4.46 20.01
C LYS A 320 -8.16 3.04 20.16
N PHE A 321 -7.34 2.83 21.19
CA PHE A 321 -6.89 1.49 21.53
C PHE A 321 -8.07 0.67 22.05
N ILE A 322 -8.36 -0.45 21.40
CA ILE A 322 -9.48 -1.31 21.75
C ILE A 322 -9.11 -2.08 23.02
N GLN A 323 -9.90 -1.89 24.07
CA GLN A 323 -9.70 -2.61 25.33
C GLN A 323 -10.28 -4.01 25.20
N THR A 324 -9.51 -5.05 25.51
CA THR A 324 -9.94 -6.46 25.45
C THR A 324 -10.46 -6.97 26.79
N SER A 325 -11.12 -6.12 27.58
CA SER A 325 -11.60 -6.45 28.92
C SER A 325 -12.81 -7.38 28.85
N GLY A 326 -12.61 -8.66 29.15
CA GLY A 326 -13.61 -9.70 28.94
C GLY A 326 -13.51 -10.28 27.53
N ASN A 327 -13.77 -11.58 27.37
CA ASN A 327 -13.45 -12.37 26.18
C ASN A 327 -14.31 -12.05 24.93
N SER A 328 -14.82 -10.82 24.79
CA SER A 328 -15.85 -10.41 23.84
C SER A 328 -15.34 -9.78 22.54
N VAL A 329 -14.03 -9.50 22.43
CA VAL A 329 -13.45 -8.83 21.24
C VAL A 329 -12.54 -9.78 20.49
N PHE A 330 -12.68 -9.81 19.16
CA PHE A 330 -11.90 -10.66 18.24
C PHE A 330 -12.12 -12.16 18.50
N VAL A 331 -13.35 -12.57 18.82
CA VAL A 331 -13.67 -13.95 19.22
C VAL A 331 -13.45 -14.92 18.06
N ALA A 332 -13.97 -14.59 16.88
CA ALA A 332 -13.76 -15.38 15.68
C ALA A 332 -12.28 -15.42 15.29
N ALA A 333 -11.57 -14.29 15.37
CA ALA A 333 -10.14 -14.26 15.04
C ALA A 333 -9.28 -15.10 16.01
N LYS A 334 -9.51 -14.98 17.32
CA LYS A 334 -8.82 -15.80 18.34
C LYS A 334 -9.12 -17.28 18.22
N LYS A 335 -10.31 -17.65 17.74
CA LYS A 335 -10.73 -19.05 17.57
C LYS A 335 -10.25 -19.66 16.26
N ALA A 336 -10.28 -18.90 15.17
CA ALA A 336 -10.01 -19.39 13.82
C ALA A 336 -8.51 -19.39 13.46
N MET A 337 -7.72 -18.50 14.07
CA MET A 337 -6.32 -18.29 13.71
C MET A 337 -5.39 -19.01 14.70
N ASP A 338 -4.28 -19.56 14.21
CA ASP A 338 -3.35 -20.33 15.04
C ASP A 338 -2.52 -19.40 15.93
N THR A 339 -2.24 -18.18 15.44
CA THR A 339 -1.68 -17.11 16.27
C THR A 339 -2.52 -15.86 16.16
N PHE A 340 -2.67 -15.15 17.28
CA PHE A 340 -3.33 -13.87 17.38
C PHE A 340 -2.60 -12.99 18.39
N GLU A 341 -2.18 -11.81 17.96
CA GLU A 341 -1.55 -10.79 18.80
C GLU A 341 -2.25 -9.44 18.60
N HIS A 342 -2.55 -8.76 19.69
CA HIS A 342 -3.09 -7.40 19.68
C HIS A 342 -2.22 -6.51 20.55
N LYS A 343 -1.63 -5.47 19.94
CA LYS A 343 -0.70 -4.55 20.60
C LYS A 343 -1.12 -3.11 20.32
N LYS A 344 -0.74 -2.19 21.21
CA LYS A 344 -0.94 -0.76 20.98
C LYS A 344 0.02 -0.27 19.89
N HIS A 345 -0.51 0.47 18.92
CA HIS A 345 0.33 1.04 17.88
C HIS A 345 1.14 2.24 18.45
N PRO A 346 2.45 2.41 18.10
CA PRO A 346 3.30 3.46 18.70
C PRO A 346 2.81 4.89 18.49
N LYS A 347 2.02 5.13 17.43
CA LYS A 347 1.43 6.43 17.10
C LYS A 347 -0.02 6.58 17.55
N GLY A 348 -0.51 5.71 18.44
CA GLY A 348 -1.95 5.57 18.72
C GLY A 348 -2.61 4.55 17.79
N GLY A 349 -3.73 3.97 18.24
CA GLY A 349 -4.46 2.88 17.56
C GLY A 349 -3.99 1.48 17.93
N ASN A 350 -4.31 0.52 17.05
CA ASN A 350 -4.10 -0.90 17.27
C ASN A 350 -3.18 -1.51 16.22
N VAL A 351 -2.46 -2.55 16.63
CA VAL A 351 -1.78 -3.49 15.74
C VAL A 351 -2.35 -4.87 16.04
N ILE A 352 -3.09 -5.43 15.10
CA ILE A 352 -3.72 -6.75 15.23
C ILE A 352 -3.05 -7.67 14.23
N SER A 353 -2.31 -8.66 14.70
CA SER A 353 -1.59 -9.62 13.87
C SER A 353 -2.17 -11.01 14.06
N MET A 354 -2.43 -11.71 12.97
CA MET A 354 -2.96 -13.07 13.00
C MET A 354 -2.29 -13.93 11.93
N SER A 355 -2.12 -15.22 12.20
CA SER A 355 -1.61 -16.16 11.21
C SER A 355 -2.30 -17.50 11.27
N LYS A 356 -2.35 -18.17 10.14
CA LYS A 356 -2.86 -19.54 10.01
C LYS A 356 -1.94 -20.37 9.12
N GLN A 357 -1.65 -21.60 9.51
CA GLN A 357 -0.95 -22.61 8.73
C GLN A 357 -1.95 -23.44 7.94
N VAL A 358 -1.54 -23.88 6.75
CA VAL A 358 -2.38 -24.68 5.83
C VAL A 358 -2.73 -26.02 6.46
#